data_AF-A0A7L4TRY6-F1
#
_entry.id   AF-A0A7L4TRY6-F1
#
_cell.length_a   1.000
_cell.length_b   1.000
_cell.length_c   1.000
_cell.angle_alpha   90.00
_cell.angle_beta   90.00
_cell.angle_gamma   90.00
#
_symmetry.space_group_name_H-M   'P 1'
#
loop_
_entity.id
_entity.type
_entity.pdbx_description
1 polymer ?
#
loop_
_entity_poly.entity_id
_entity_poly.type
_entity_poly.pdbx_seq_one_letter_code
_entity_poly.pdbx_strand_id
1 'polypeptide(L)'
;FNILVSSIQILSAEHGFESWGNFPKEVARLKDLLVSSKAENVVLLSGDRHISEFSATNSPDLEYPLVDFTSSGLTHTYSDFSGEPNKFRQGEVLSELSFGLLLFDFSNKKITMQMRGVGNELQQELVETY
;
A
#
# COMPACT_ATOMS: atom_id res chain seq x y z
N PHE A 1 11.76 -7.22 -8.17
CA PHE A 1 10.58 -6.91 -7.35
C PHE A 1 10.64 -7.71 -6.08
N ASN A 2 10.35 -7.06 -4.96
CA ASN A 2 10.21 -7.68 -3.66
C ASN A 2 8.85 -7.27 -3.09
N ILE A 3 8.10 -8.24 -2.56
CA ILE A 3 6.80 -7.96 -1.93
C ILE A 3 6.98 -8.17 -0.43
N LEU A 4 6.75 -7.13 0.37
CA LEU A 4 6.65 -7.27 1.81
C LEU A 4 5.17 -7.15 2.20
N VAL A 5 4.68 -8.16 2.92
CA VAL A 5 3.29 -8.21 3.36
C VAL A 5 3.25 -7.97 4.87
N SER A 6 2.39 -7.05 5.28
CA SER A 6 2.08 -6.75 6.67
C SER A 6 0.58 -6.95 6.89
N SER A 7 0.18 -7.39 8.08
CA SER A 7 -1.23 -7.48 8.44
C SER A 7 -1.89 -6.10 8.57
N ILE A 8 -1.11 -5.09 8.98
CA ILE A 8 -1.55 -3.71 9.25
C ILE A 8 -0.78 -2.71 8.38
N GLN A 9 -1.34 -1.51 8.21
CA GLN A 9 -0.77 -0.47 7.37
C GLN A 9 0.62 -0.02 7.83
N ILE A 10 1.53 0.17 6.87
CA ILE A 10 2.92 0.57 7.13
C ILE A 10 3.09 2.08 6.96
N LEU A 11 2.50 2.66 5.90
CA LEU A 11 2.62 4.09 5.60
C LEU A 11 1.46 4.92 6.15
N SER A 12 0.22 4.46 5.97
CA SER A 12 -0.97 5.13 6.52
C SER A 12 -1.00 4.97 8.03
N ALA A 13 -1.03 6.08 8.77
CA ALA A 13 -0.83 6.10 10.22
C ALA A 13 -1.65 7.16 10.97
N GLU A 14 -2.40 8.02 10.27
CA GLU A 14 -3.10 9.17 10.88
C GLU A 14 -4.53 8.84 11.32
N HIS A 15 -5.02 7.64 11.02
CA HIS A 15 -6.37 7.17 11.33
C HIS A 15 -6.59 6.78 12.81
N GLY A 16 -5.53 6.68 13.61
CA GLY A 16 -5.61 6.42 15.06
C GLY A 16 -5.91 4.97 15.48
N PHE A 17 -5.98 4.03 14.53
CA PHE A 17 -6.11 2.59 14.80
C PHE A 17 -4.74 1.88 14.79
N GLU A 18 -4.73 0.56 14.84
CA GLU A 18 -3.50 -0.22 14.75
C GLU A 18 -2.81 0.01 13.39
N SER A 19 -1.55 0.44 13.45
CA SER A 19 -0.67 0.64 12.28
C SER A 19 0.79 0.60 12.75
N TRP A 20 1.72 0.51 11.80
CA TRP A 20 3.14 0.69 12.08
C TRP A 20 3.47 2.10 12.60
N GLY A 21 2.58 3.07 12.40
CA GLY A 21 2.70 4.41 13.01
C GLY A 21 2.85 4.38 14.52
N ASN A 22 2.33 3.35 15.19
CA ASN A 22 2.48 3.14 16.63
C ASN A 22 3.89 2.63 17.03
N PHE A 23 4.71 2.21 16.06
CA PHE A 23 6.04 1.63 16.25
C PHE A 23 7.10 2.39 15.45
N PRO A 24 7.34 3.69 15.73
CA PRO A 24 8.22 4.54 14.92
C PRO A 24 9.66 4.02 14.81
N LYS A 25 10.14 3.29 15.84
CA LYS A 25 11.47 2.64 15.80
C LYS A 25 11.54 1.48 14.82
N GLU A 26 10.47 0.69 14.69
CA GLU A 26 10.41 -0.41 13.74
C GLU A 26 10.23 0.09 12.30
N VAL A 27 9.48 1.19 12.11
CA VAL A 27 9.41 1.89 10.81
C VAL A 27 10.79 2.38 10.39
N ALA A 28 11.55 3.01 11.30
CA ALA A 28 12.92 3.46 11.01
C ALA A 28 13.82 2.27 10.67
N ARG A 29 13.77 1.20 11.47
CA ARG A 29 14.54 -0.03 11.22
C ARG A 29 14.20 -0.68 9.88
N LEU A 30 12.93 -0.70 9.48
CA LEU A 30 12.51 -1.21 8.17
C LEU A 30 13.13 -0.36 7.06
N LYS A 31 13.07 0.97 7.15
CA LYS A 31 13.71 1.86 6.17
C LYS A 31 15.22 1.63 6.07
N ASP A 32 15.91 1.55 7.20
CA ASP A 32 17.35 1.26 7.25
C ASP A 32 17.68 -0.11 6.63
N LEU A 33 16.82 -1.10 6.85
CA LEU A 33 16.97 -2.42 6.24
C LEU A 33 16.79 -2.38 4.72
N LEU A 34 15.78 -1.66 4.21
CA LEU A 34 15.57 -1.49 2.77
C LEU A 34 16.78 -0.84 2.09
N VAL A 35 17.33 0.22 2.71
CA VAL A 35 18.52 0.93 2.20
C VAL A 35 19.76 0.02 2.26
N SER A 36 20.05 -0.58 3.42
CA SER A 36 21.28 -1.37 3.62
C SER A 36 21.30 -2.68 2.82
N SER A 37 20.14 -3.30 2.62
CA SER A 37 20.01 -4.52 1.81
C SER A 37 20.14 -4.27 0.31
N LYS A 38 20.00 -3.02 -0.15
CA LYS A 38 19.90 -2.66 -1.56
C LYS A 38 18.77 -3.41 -2.28
N ALA A 39 17.69 -3.73 -1.56
CA ALA A 39 16.55 -4.41 -2.15
C ALA A 39 15.93 -3.50 -3.22
N GLU A 40 15.85 -3.99 -4.46
CA GLU A 40 15.25 -3.26 -5.57
C GLU A 40 13.74 -3.53 -5.70
N ASN A 41 12.99 -2.49 -6.06
CA ASN A 41 11.59 -2.56 -6.49
C ASN A 41 10.70 -3.20 -5.43
N VAL A 42 10.75 -2.65 -4.23
CA VAL A 42 9.98 -3.10 -3.07
C VAL A 42 8.58 -2.50 -3.12
N VAL A 43 7.58 -3.37 -2.98
CA VAL A 43 6.17 -3.00 -2.82
C VAL A 43 5.69 -3.56 -1.49
N LEU A 44 4.99 -2.73 -0.71
CA LEU A 44 4.37 -3.11 0.54
C LEU A 44 2.89 -3.45 0.29
N LEU A 45 2.41 -4.52 0.92
CA LEU A 45 1.00 -4.87 0.96
C LEU A 45 0.51 -4.88 2.40
N SER A 46 -0.66 -4.30 2.65
CA SER A 46 -1.27 -4.22 3.98
C SER A 46 -2.77 -4.51 3.97
N GLY A 47 -3.35 -4.73 5.16
CA GLY A 47 -4.76 -5.07 5.34
C GLY A 47 -5.38 -4.42 6.58
N ASP A 48 -6.20 -5.19 7.31
CA ASP A 48 -6.88 -4.86 8.58
C ASP A 48 -8.02 -3.81 8.50
N ARG A 49 -7.88 -2.80 7.65
CA ARG A 49 -8.72 -1.59 7.74
C ARG A 49 -10.13 -1.68 7.13
N HIS A 50 -10.44 -2.76 6.42
CA HIS A 50 -11.71 -2.92 5.69
C HIS A 50 -11.96 -1.81 4.64
N ILE A 51 -10.89 -1.23 4.12
CA ILE A 51 -10.85 -0.28 3.01
C ILE A 51 -9.76 -0.71 2.02
N SER A 52 -9.74 -0.09 0.85
CA SER A 52 -8.63 -0.16 -0.09
C SER A 52 -8.08 1.23 -0.37
N GLU A 53 -6.77 1.41 -0.25
CA GLU A 53 -6.08 2.66 -0.61
C GLU A 53 -4.64 2.40 -1.05
N PHE A 54 -4.07 3.34 -1.80
CA PHE A 54 -2.64 3.39 -2.05
C PHE A 54 -2.00 4.49 -1.19
N SER A 55 -0.87 4.18 -0.57
CA SER A 55 0.01 5.15 0.06
C SER A 55 1.37 5.10 -0.61
N ALA A 56 2.00 6.25 -0.87
CA ALA A 56 3.32 6.31 -1.47
C ALA A 56 4.19 7.36 -0.78
N THR A 57 5.47 7.03 -0.63
CA THR A 57 6.46 7.98 -0.12
C THR A 57 7.81 7.80 -0.81
N ASN A 58 8.54 8.90 -0.96
CA ASN A 58 9.90 8.91 -1.48
C ASN A 58 10.89 9.08 -0.32
N SER A 59 12.03 8.43 -0.42
CA SER A 59 13.16 8.61 0.49
C SER A 59 14.39 9.00 -0.34
N PRO A 60 15.21 9.98 0.08
CA PRO A 60 16.46 10.30 -0.63
C PRO A 60 17.42 9.10 -0.69
N ASP A 61 17.28 8.13 0.21
CA ASP A 61 18.13 6.94 0.29
C ASP A 61 17.57 5.72 -0.48
N LEU A 62 16.38 5.85 -1.09
CA LEU A 62 15.79 4.81 -1.95
C LEU A 62 15.67 5.33 -3.38
N GLU A 63 16.11 4.53 -4.34
CA GLU A 63 16.06 4.88 -5.76
C GLU A 63 14.64 4.75 -6.37
N TYR A 64 13.65 4.38 -5.56
CA TYR A 64 12.29 4.12 -5.98
C TYR A 64 11.26 4.58 -4.94
N PRO A 65 10.01 4.88 -5.36
CA PRO A 65 8.93 5.16 -4.43
C PRO A 65 8.56 3.91 -3.65
N LEU A 66 8.41 4.05 -2.33
CA LEU A 66 7.89 2.99 -1.48
C LEU A 66 6.36 3.09 -1.48
N VAL A 67 5.72 2.16 -2.16
CA VAL A 67 4.26 2.07 -2.23
C VAL A 67 3.74 1.02 -1.25
N ASP A 68 2.71 1.38 -0.50
CA ASP A 68 1.91 0.52 0.37
C ASP A 68 0.48 0.44 -0.18
N PHE A 69 0.14 -0.74 -0.70
CA PHE A 69 -1.20 -1.05 -1.15
C PHE A 69 -1.98 -1.75 -0.03
N THR A 70 -2.84 -0.98 0.64
CA THR A 70 -3.83 -1.55 1.54
C THR A 70 -4.96 -2.15 0.72
N SER A 71 -5.15 -3.47 0.84
CA SER A 71 -6.24 -4.19 0.18
C SER A 71 -6.99 -5.03 1.21
N SER A 72 -8.06 -4.46 1.78
CA SER A 72 -8.76 -5.06 2.92
C SER A 72 -10.28 -5.20 2.73
N GLY A 73 -10.81 -4.94 1.54
CA GLY A 73 -12.25 -4.96 1.25
C GLY A 73 -12.83 -6.32 0.83
N LEU A 74 -12.15 -7.46 1.04
CA LEU A 74 -12.50 -8.72 0.34
C LEU A 74 -13.90 -9.26 0.69
N THR A 75 -14.28 -9.24 1.97
CA THR A 75 -15.56 -9.79 2.45
C THR A 75 -16.39 -8.79 3.23
N HIS A 76 -15.74 -7.75 3.77
CA HIS A 76 -16.36 -6.71 4.58
C HIS A 76 -15.73 -5.38 4.22
N THR A 77 -16.52 -4.32 4.34
CA THR A 77 -16.06 -2.94 4.18
C THR A 77 -16.45 -2.13 5.39
N TYR A 78 -15.76 -1.02 5.61
CA TYR A 78 -16.11 -0.12 6.69
C TYR A 78 -17.35 0.72 6.29
N SER A 79 -18.54 0.23 6.64
CA SER A 79 -19.84 0.77 6.17
C SER A 79 -20.08 2.23 6.54
N ASP A 80 -19.56 2.69 7.68
CA ASP A 80 -19.74 4.07 8.18
C ASP A 80 -18.49 4.94 7.91
N PHE A 81 -17.65 4.55 6.95
CA PHE A 81 -16.44 5.28 6.62
C PHE A 81 -16.75 6.66 6.04
N SER A 82 -16.34 7.71 6.75
CA SER A 82 -16.50 9.11 6.33
C SER A 82 -15.20 9.75 5.83
N GLY A 83 -14.14 8.97 5.69
CA GLY A 83 -12.79 9.44 5.35
C GLY A 83 -11.81 9.40 6.53
N GLU A 84 -10.55 9.16 6.21
CA GLU A 84 -9.43 9.17 7.17
C GLU A 84 -8.27 10.00 6.58
N PRO A 85 -7.58 10.82 7.37
CA PRO A 85 -6.36 11.49 6.90
C PRO A 85 -5.29 10.46 6.58
N ASN A 86 -4.57 10.70 5.49
CA ASN A 86 -3.36 9.97 5.13
C ASN A 86 -2.52 10.87 4.22
N LYS A 87 -1.50 11.48 4.80
CA LYS A 87 -0.56 12.37 4.09
C LYS A 87 0.21 11.71 2.94
N PHE A 88 0.23 10.37 2.89
CA PHE A 88 0.88 9.60 1.85
C PHE A 88 -0.10 9.07 0.80
N ARG A 89 -1.40 9.37 0.93
CA ARG A 89 -2.42 8.83 0.03
C ARG A 89 -2.15 9.21 -1.43
N GLN A 90 -2.30 8.23 -2.30
CA GLN A 90 -2.27 8.40 -3.75
C GLN A 90 -3.58 7.87 -4.33
N GLY A 91 -4.36 8.76 -4.97
CA GLY A 91 -5.72 8.47 -5.39
C GLY A 91 -6.72 8.53 -4.23
N GLU A 92 -7.82 7.81 -4.38
CA GLU A 92 -8.94 7.79 -3.43
C GLU A 92 -8.85 6.60 -2.48
N VAL A 93 -9.42 6.76 -1.29
CA VAL A 93 -9.69 5.66 -0.36
C VAL A 93 -11.07 5.09 -0.64
N LEU A 94 -11.15 3.78 -0.85
CA LEU A 94 -12.38 3.07 -1.19
C LEU A 94 -12.85 2.24 0.01
N SER A 95 -14.11 2.44 0.42
CA SER A 95 -14.80 1.58 1.39
C SER A 95 -15.82 0.68 0.70
N GLU A 96 -15.36 0.00 -0.35
CA GLU A 96 -16.16 -0.90 -1.19
C GLU A 96 -15.53 -2.29 -1.27
N LEU A 97 -16.36 -3.30 -1.58
CA LEU A 97 -15.89 -4.66 -1.72
C LEU A 97 -14.84 -4.70 -2.82
N SER A 98 -13.65 -5.19 -2.48
CA SER A 98 -12.50 -5.11 -3.36
C SER A 98 -11.42 -6.14 -3.02
N PHE A 99 -10.64 -6.51 -4.02
CA PHE A 99 -9.41 -7.28 -3.87
C PHE A 99 -8.27 -6.64 -4.67
N GLY A 100 -7.05 -6.84 -4.19
CA GLY A 100 -5.85 -6.33 -4.82
C GLY A 100 -5.33 -7.26 -5.90
N LEU A 101 -4.93 -6.70 -7.04
CA LEU A 101 -4.26 -7.41 -8.12
C LEU A 101 -2.93 -6.72 -8.45
N LEU A 102 -1.85 -7.50 -8.49
CA LEU A 102 -0.54 -7.05 -8.92
C LEU A 102 -0.22 -7.63 -10.29
N LEU A 103 -0.02 -6.78 -11.29
CA LEU A 103 0.36 -7.16 -12.64
C LEU A 103 1.82 -6.74 -12.88
N PHE A 104 2.70 -7.71 -12.97
CA PHE A 104 4.13 -7.48 -13.18
C PHE A 104 4.49 -7.52 -14.66
N ASP A 105 5.20 -6.48 -15.11
CA ASP A 105 5.88 -6.41 -16.38
C ASP A 105 7.40 -6.35 -16.12
N PHE A 106 8.01 -7.53 -16.07
CA PHE A 106 9.42 -7.68 -15.73
C PHE A 106 10.36 -7.07 -16.77
N SER A 107 9.96 -7.06 -18.05
CA SER A 107 10.78 -6.51 -19.13
C SER A 107 10.92 -5.00 -19.03
N ASN A 108 9.85 -4.32 -18.63
CA ASN A 108 9.83 -2.86 -18.46
C ASN A 108 10.00 -2.41 -17.00
N LYS A 109 10.33 -3.33 -16.09
CA LYS A 109 10.42 -3.08 -14.64
C LYS A 109 9.20 -2.32 -14.08
N LYS A 110 8.02 -2.67 -14.57
CA LYS A 110 6.76 -2.00 -14.24
C LYS A 110 5.85 -2.92 -13.43
N ILE A 111 5.12 -2.33 -12.49
CA ILE A 111 4.03 -2.99 -11.78
C ILE A 111 2.76 -2.14 -11.93
N THR A 112 1.64 -2.79 -12.24
CA THR A 112 0.32 -2.19 -12.16
C THR A 112 -0.41 -2.82 -10.98
N MET A 113 -0.73 -1.99 -9.98
CA MET A 113 -1.49 -2.36 -8.79
C MET A 113 -2.93 -1.95 -9.00
N GLN A 114 -3.89 -2.87 -8.84
CA GLN A 114 -5.29 -2.61 -9.11
C GLN A 114 -6.16 -2.98 -7.92
N MET A 115 -7.12 -2.12 -7.63
CA MET A 115 -8.28 -2.42 -6.80
C MET A 115 -9.39 -2.92 -7.72
N ARG A 116 -9.79 -4.17 -7.52
CA ARG A 116 -10.81 -4.83 -8.31
C ARG A 116 -12.05 -5.09 -7.47
N GLY A 117 -13.19 -4.58 -7.93
CA GLY A 117 -14.48 -4.75 -7.28
C GLY A 117 -15.22 -6.02 -7.69
N VAL A 118 -16.49 -6.08 -7.32
CA VAL A 118 -17.40 -7.15 -7.72
C VAL A 118 -17.49 -7.23 -9.25
N GLY A 119 -17.52 -8.45 -9.80
CA GLY A 119 -17.53 -8.65 -11.25
C GLY A 119 -16.21 -8.29 -11.95
N ASN A 120 -15.11 -8.16 -11.19
CA ASN A 120 -13.79 -7.76 -11.69
C ASN A 120 -13.75 -6.33 -12.25
N GLU A 121 -14.67 -5.47 -11.82
CA GLU A 121 -14.68 -4.06 -12.15
C GLU A 121 -13.38 -3.39 -11.69
N LEU A 122 -12.76 -2.58 -12.55
CA LEU A 122 -11.62 -1.77 -12.15
C LEU A 122 -12.12 -0.56 -11.37
N GLN A 123 -11.87 -0.52 -10.06
CA GLN A 123 -12.24 0.63 -9.23
C GLN A 123 -11.13 1.69 -9.26
N GLN A 124 -9.87 1.28 -9.12
CA GLN A 124 -8.72 2.18 -9.15
C GLN A 124 -7.44 1.41 -9.49
N GLU A 125 -6.47 2.09 -10.09
CA GLU A 125 -5.13 1.53 -10.32
C GLU A 125 -4.03 2.54 -10.06
N LEU A 126 -2.85 2.00 -9.72
CA LEU A 126 -1.60 2.73 -9.61
C LEU A 126 -0.53 1.98 -10.41
N VAL A 127 0.19 2.70 -11.27
CA VAL A 127 1.25 2.15 -12.11
C VAL A 127 2.57 2.74 -11.66
N GLU A 128 3.52 1.87 -11.33
CA GLU A 128 4.88 2.28 -10.96
C GLU A 128 5.89 1.62 -11.89
N THR A 129 6.89 2.41 -12.30
CA THR A 129 8.02 1.96 -13.10
C THR A 129 9.29 2.19 -12.30
N TYR A 130 10.08 1.13 -12.15
CA TYR A 130 11.29 1.08 -11.33
C TYR A 130 12.57 0.99 -12.18
#